data_AF-A0A2M7L1U8-F1
#
_entry.id   AF-A0A2M7L1U8-F1
#
_cell.length_a   1.000
_cell.length_b   1.000
_cell.length_c   1.000
_cell.angle_alpha   90.00
_cell.angle_beta   90.00
_cell.angle_gamma   90.00
#
_symmetry.space_group_name_H-M   'P 1'
#
loop_
_entity.id
_entity.type
_entity.pdbx_description
1 polymer ?
#
loop_
_entity_poly.entity_id
_entity_poly.type
_entity_poly.pdbx_seq_one_letter_code
_entity_poly.pdbx_strand_id
1 'polypeptide(L)'
;MEQMKEIIDERTVELIMTVVLIGGPCLGLAVGAVVGLVQKQLRKRTLQGFGLGCFGILNWILWRYYSWMVRYDPQTGYVGLHKVSVLLINVAVFVAVGAVIGVLWAAVSNRAAARDQ
;
A
#
# COMPACT_ATOMS: atom_id res chain seq x y z
N MET A 1 -20.02 22.78 -25.22
CA MET A 1 -19.35 21.48 -25.11
C MET A 1 -19.52 21.05 -23.68
N GLU A 2 -20.37 20.05 -23.43
CA GLU A 2 -20.59 19.53 -22.08
C GLU A 2 -19.25 19.04 -21.53
N GLN A 3 -18.80 19.69 -20.46
CA GLN A 3 -17.61 19.32 -19.72
C GLN A 3 -17.88 17.92 -19.17
N MET A 4 -17.26 16.89 -19.74
CA MET A 4 -17.39 15.52 -19.22
C MET A 4 -16.97 15.57 -17.76
N LYS A 5 -17.98 15.48 -16.88
CA LYS A 5 -17.78 15.56 -15.45
C LYS A 5 -17.14 14.26 -15.01
N GLU A 6 -15.84 14.30 -14.75
CA GLU A 6 -15.12 13.18 -14.18
C GLU A 6 -15.82 12.75 -12.89
N ILE A 7 -16.24 11.48 -12.80
CA ILE A 7 -17.01 10.97 -11.66
C ILE A 7 -16.17 11.05 -10.38
N ILE A 8 -14.85 10.94 -10.52
CA ILE A 8 -13.86 11.09 -9.46
C ILE A 8 -12.68 11.87 -10.01
N ASP A 9 -12.47 13.08 -9.48
CA ASP A 9 -11.32 13.94 -9.81
C ASP A 9 -10.01 13.28 -9.33
N GLU A 10 -8.94 13.37 -10.13
CA GLU A 10 -7.59 12.88 -9.78
C GLU A 10 -7.15 13.43 -8.42
N ARG A 11 -7.51 14.68 -8.13
CA ARG A 11 -7.21 15.34 -6.85
C ARG A 11 -7.88 14.66 -5.66
N THR A 12 -9.08 14.11 -5.85
CA THR A 12 -9.80 13.38 -4.80
C THR A 12 -9.08 12.07 -4.49
N VAL A 13 -8.63 11.36 -5.53
CA VAL A 13 -7.87 10.12 -5.34
C VAL A 13 -6.51 10.39 -4.70
N GLU A 14 -5.81 11.44 -5.11
CA GLU A 14 -4.54 11.83 -4.50
C GLU A 14 -4.69 12.17 -3.01
N LEU A 15 -5.77 12.85 -2.65
CA LEU A 15 -6.09 13.18 -1.26
C LEU A 15 -6.38 11.92 -0.45
N ILE A 16 -7.19 11.00 -0.96
CA ILE A 16 -7.47 9.69 -0.32
C ILE A 16 -6.16 8.90 -0.13
N MET A 17 -5.32 8.82 -1.16
CA MET A 17 -4.06 8.09 -1.10
C MET A 17 -3.10 8.74 -0.09
N THR A 18 -3.09 10.07 0.02
CA THR A 18 -2.31 10.78 1.05
C THR A 18 -2.85 10.53 2.45
N VAL A 19 -4.17 10.45 2.62
CA VAL A 19 -4.79 10.03 3.88
C VAL A 19 -4.44 8.60 4.22
N VAL A 20 -4.36 7.68 3.25
CA VAL A 20 -3.91 6.30 3.48
C VAL A 20 -2.42 6.24 3.84
N LEU A 21 -1.59 7.08 3.20
CA LEU A 21 -0.15 7.19 3.49
C LEU A 21 0.13 7.55 4.95
N ILE A 22 -0.58 8.57 5.47
CA ILE A 22 -0.37 9.08 6.84
C ILE A 22 -1.24 8.32 7.84
N GLY A 23 -2.51 8.14 7.47
CA GLY A 23 -3.52 7.47 8.28
C GLY A 23 -3.19 5.99 8.51
N GLY A 24 -2.60 5.28 7.55
CA GLY A 24 -2.19 3.88 7.73
C GLY A 24 -1.25 3.69 8.93
N PRO A 25 -0.06 4.32 8.95
CA PRO A 25 0.86 4.27 10.08
C PRO A 25 0.26 4.78 11.39
N CYS A 26 -0.46 5.90 11.35
CA CYS A 26 -1.08 6.49 12.55
C CYS A 26 -2.16 5.58 13.14
N LEU A 27 -3.06 5.03 12.32
CA LEU A 27 -4.10 4.09 12.75
C LEU A 27 -3.47 2.77 13.20
N GLY A 28 -2.47 2.27 12.49
CA GLY A 28 -1.73 1.07 12.88
C GLY A 28 -1.08 1.21 14.26
N LEU A 29 -0.46 2.36 14.55
CA LEU A 29 0.08 2.68 15.88
C LEU A 29 -1.01 2.78 16.93
N ALA A 30 -2.09 3.51 16.66
CA ALA A 30 -3.18 3.72 17.60
C ALA A 30 -3.86 2.38 17.97
N VAL A 31 -4.23 1.58 16.96
CA VAL A 31 -4.84 0.25 17.16
C VAL A 31 -3.85 -0.69 17.85
N GLY A 32 -2.59 -0.71 17.44
CA GLY A 32 -1.55 -1.53 18.07
C GLY A 32 -1.32 -1.17 19.54
N ALA A 33 -1.36 0.11 19.88
CA ALA A 33 -1.25 0.60 21.25
C ALA A 33 -2.48 0.25 22.10
N VAL A 34 -3.69 0.45 21.58
CA VAL A 34 -4.94 0.10 22.28
C VAL A 34 -4.99 -1.41 22.56
N VAL A 35 -4.72 -2.25 21.56
CA VAL A 35 -4.66 -3.71 21.73
C VAL A 35 -3.53 -4.11 22.68
N GLY A 36 -2.39 -3.43 22.61
CA GLY A 36 -1.24 -3.63 23.49
C GLY A 36 -1.53 -3.33 24.95
N LEU A 37 -2.33 -2.30 25.23
CA LEU A 37 -2.81 -1.97 26.58
C LEU A 37 -3.72 -3.06 27.15
N VAL A 38 -4.65 -3.57 26.33
CA VAL A 38 -5.57 -4.64 26.74
C VAL A 38 -4.83 -5.95 27.00
N GLN A 39 -3.84 -6.30 26.17
CA GLN A 39 -3.12 -7.58 26.26
C GLN A 39 -1.83 -7.51 27.12
N LYS A 40 -1.55 -6.39 27.80
CA LYS A 40 -0.31 -6.13 28.57
C LYS A 40 1.00 -6.38 27.80
N GLN A 41 0.95 -6.39 26.46
CA GLN A 41 2.09 -6.58 25.58
C GLN A 41 2.27 -5.37 24.64
N LEU A 42 2.27 -4.17 25.22
CA LEU A 42 2.41 -2.87 24.54
C LEU A 42 3.49 -2.89 23.46
N ARG A 43 4.73 -3.22 23.82
CA ARG A 43 5.86 -3.11 22.89
C ARG A 43 5.72 -4.02 21.66
N LYS A 44 5.24 -5.26 21.83
CA LYS A 44 5.09 -6.23 20.73
C LYS A 44 3.89 -5.88 19.84
N ARG A 45 2.76 -5.48 20.43
CA ARG A 45 1.52 -5.17 19.70
C ARG A 45 1.56 -3.80 19.02
N THR A 46 2.19 -2.79 19.62
CA THR A 46 2.41 -1.49 18.96
C THR A 46 3.35 -1.65 17.77
N LEU A 47 4.42 -2.45 17.88
CA LEU A 47 5.33 -2.69 16.77
C LEU A 47 4.66 -3.47 15.62
N GLN A 48 3.82 -4.47 15.95
CA GLN A 48 3.01 -5.17 14.96
C GLN A 48 2.01 -4.22 14.28
N GLY A 49 1.31 -3.38 15.05
CA GLY A 49 0.36 -2.39 14.54
C GLY A 49 1.04 -1.35 13.65
N PHE A 50 2.21 -0.85 14.03
CA PHE A 50 3.01 0.04 13.19
C PHE A 50 3.45 -0.64 11.89
N GLY A 51 3.97 -1.87 11.97
CA GLY A 51 4.34 -2.64 10.78
C GLY A 51 3.17 -2.85 9.83
N LEU A 52 1.97 -3.09 10.38
CA LEU A 52 0.74 -3.19 9.59
C LEU A 52 0.31 -1.84 9.01
N GLY A 53 0.50 -0.75 9.77
CA GLY A 53 0.24 0.61 9.31
C GLY A 53 1.18 1.06 8.18
N CYS A 54 2.43 0.58 8.16
CA CYS A 54 3.37 0.83 7.06
C CYS A 54 2.90 0.29 5.71
N PHE A 55 1.93 -0.64 5.67
CA PHE A 55 1.30 -1.02 4.41
C PHE A 55 0.57 0.16 3.73
N GLY A 56 0.10 1.15 4.49
CA GLY A 56 -0.45 2.38 3.93
C GLY A 56 0.58 3.17 3.12
N ILE A 57 1.84 3.20 3.60
CA ILE A 57 2.96 3.81 2.87
C ILE A 57 3.26 3.02 1.60
N LEU A 58 3.36 1.68 1.72
CA LEU A 58 3.60 0.81 0.56
C LEU A 58 2.51 0.97 -0.50
N ASN A 59 1.24 1.04 -0.07
CA ASN A 59 0.10 1.25 -0.97
C ASN A 59 0.22 2.60 -1.72
N TRP A 60 0.60 3.68 -1.03
CA TRP A 60 0.81 4.98 -1.68
C TRP A 60 1.96 4.94 -2.69
N ILE A 61 3.06 4.26 -2.38
CA ILE A 61 4.19 4.09 -3.32
C ILE A 61 3.73 3.33 -4.58
N LEU A 62 3.01 2.21 -4.40
CA LEU A 62 2.48 1.42 -5.50
C LEU A 62 1.47 2.21 -6.35
N TRP A 63 0.61 3.00 -5.70
CA TRP A 63 -0.29 3.91 -6.38
C TRP A 63 0.48 4.91 -7.24
N ARG A 64 1.49 5.59 -6.67
CA ARG A 64 2.28 6.60 -7.40
C ARG A 64 3.00 5.99 -8.60
N TYR A 65 3.55 4.79 -8.43
CA TYR A 65 4.17 4.01 -9.51
C TYR A 65 3.17 3.68 -10.62
N TYR A 66 2.00 3.15 -10.26
CA TYR A 66 0.94 2.79 -11.21
C TYR A 66 0.46 4.02 -12.00
N SER A 67 0.14 5.12 -11.31
CA SER A 67 -0.29 6.37 -11.95
C SER A 67 0.77 6.90 -12.91
N TRP A 68 2.05 6.82 -12.54
CA TRP A 68 3.14 7.24 -13.42
C TRP A 68 3.27 6.36 -14.67
N MET A 69 3.11 5.05 -14.54
CA MET A 69 3.20 4.12 -15.68
C MET A 69 2.04 4.28 -16.67
N VAL A 70 0.85 4.56 -16.16
CA VAL A 70 -0.40 4.62 -16.93
C VAL A 70 -0.65 6.02 -17.53
N ARG A 71 0.10 7.03 -17.09
CA ARG A 71 -0.09 8.43 -17.50
C ARG A 71 -0.14 8.62 -19.02
N TYR A 72 -0.94 9.60 -19.41
CA TYR A 72 -0.94 10.12 -20.77
C TYR A 72 0.11 11.22 -20.90
N ASP A 73 0.99 11.12 -21.89
CA ASP A 73 1.93 12.19 -22.25
C ASP A 73 1.54 12.78 -23.62
N PRO A 74 0.99 14.01 -23.64
CA PRO A 74 0.53 14.67 -24.86
C PRO A 74 1.68 15.07 -25.80
N GLN A 75 2.92 15.19 -25.31
CA GLN A 75 4.06 15.59 -26.15
C GLN A 75 4.60 14.43 -26.98
N THR A 76 4.52 13.22 -26.43
CA THR A 76 5.03 12.00 -27.08
C THR A 76 3.91 11.11 -27.63
N GLY A 77 2.64 11.42 -27.33
CA GLY A 77 1.48 10.58 -27.65
C GLY A 77 1.47 9.26 -26.85
N TYR A 78 2.26 9.17 -25.78
CA TYR A 78 2.35 7.96 -24.98
C TYR A 78 1.08 7.79 -24.15
N VAL A 79 0.41 6.64 -24.32
CA VAL A 79 -0.72 6.23 -23.48
C VAL A 79 -0.36 4.92 -22.80
N GLY A 80 0.01 4.97 -21.52
CA GLY A 80 0.40 3.78 -20.77
C GLY A 80 -0.73 2.75 -20.67
N LEU A 81 -1.98 3.22 -20.55
CA LEU A 81 -3.17 2.37 -20.37
C LEU A 81 -3.39 1.37 -21.53
N HIS A 82 -3.04 1.71 -22.77
CA HIS A 82 -3.26 0.86 -23.93
C HIS A 82 -2.10 -0.12 -24.21
N LYS A 83 -0.99 0.00 -23.48
CA LYS A 83 0.18 -0.85 -23.70
C LYS A 83 0.07 -2.11 -22.84
N VAL A 84 -0.10 -3.25 -23.50
CA VAL A 84 -0.08 -4.58 -22.85
C VAL A 84 1.21 -4.79 -22.06
N SER A 85 2.34 -4.27 -22.54
CA SER A 85 3.61 -4.32 -21.82
C SER A 85 3.56 -3.59 -20.47
N VAL A 86 2.93 -2.42 -20.40
CA VAL A 86 2.78 -1.65 -19.16
C VAL A 86 1.90 -2.41 -18.17
N LEU A 87 0.81 -3.00 -18.66
CA LEU A 87 -0.07 -3.82 -17.83
C LEU A 87 0.66 -5.05 -17.26
N LEU A 88 1.43 -5.76 -18.10
CA LEU A 88 2.21 -6.92 -17.67
C LEU A 88 3.29 -6.55 -16.65
N ILE A 89 3.98 -5.42 -16.84
CA ILE A 89 4.97 -4.95 -15.86
C ILE A 89 4.29 -4.61 -14.53
N ASN A 90 3.13 -3.95 -14.55
CA ASN A 90 2.36 -3.71 -13.33
C ASN A 90 2.04 -5.03 -12.62
N VAL A 91 1.47 -6.02 -13.32
CA VAL A 91 1.18 -7.34 -12.75
C VAL A 91 2.43 -7.96 -12.14
N ALA A 92 3.56 -7.95 -12.85
CA ALA A 92 4.82 -8.50 -12.35
C ALA A 92 5.29 -7.80 -11.06
N VAL A 93 5.21 -6.46 -11.00
CA VAL A 93 5.59 -5.69 -9.81
C VAL A 93 4.67 -6.01 -8.63
N PHE A 94 3.35 -6.05 -8.83
CA PHE A 94 2.41 -6.37 -7.76
C PHE A 94 2.59 -7.81 -7.25
N VAL A 95 2.82 -8.77 -8.14
CA VAL A 95 3.13 -10.17 -7.76
C VAL A 95 4.44 -10.23 -6.97
N ALA A 96 5.49 -9.55 -7.44
CA ALA A 96 6.78 -9.54 -6.74
C ALA A 96 6.67 -8.92 -5.34
N VAL A 97 6.00 -7.78 -5.21
CA VAL A 97 5.79 -7.11 -3.92
C VAL A 97 4.94 -7.97 -2.99
N GLY A 98 3.85 -8.57 -3.49
CA GLY A 98 3.02 -9.50 -2.72
C GLY A 98 3.79 -10.75 -2.26
N ALA A 99 4.64 -11.32 -3.12
CA ALA A 99 5.48 -12.46 -2.78
C ALA A 99 6.50 -12.10 -1.69
N VAL A 100 7.17 -10.94 -1.79
CA VAL A 100 8.11 -10.47 -0.76
C VAL A 100 7.41 -10.31 0.58
N ILE A 101 6.23 -9.67 0.60
CA ILE A 101 5.43 -9.52 1.82
C ILE A 101 5.05 -10.89 2.38
N GLY A 102 4.56 -11.81 1.54
CA GLY A 102 4.14 -13.14 1.95
C GLY A 102 5.28 -13.95 2.56
N VAL A 103 6.47 -13.89 1.95
CA VAL A 103 7.69 -14.54 2.47
C VAL A 103 8.11 -13.92 3.79
N LEU A 104 8.11 -12.59 3.91
CA LEU A 104 8.44 -11.91 5.17
C LEU A 104 7.46 -12.29 6.29
N TRP A 105 6.16 -12.36 5.97
CA TRP A 105 5.14 -12.77 6.92
C TRP A 105 5.32 -14.22 7.37
N ALA A 106 5.54 -15.14 6.42
CA ALA A 106 5.81 -16.55 6.71
C ALA A 106 7.08 -16.73 7.56
N ALA A 107 8.14 -15.97 7.26
CA ALA A 107 9.38 -15.99 8.04
C ALA A 107 9.15 -15.51 9.49
N VAL A 108 8.33 -14.47 9.67
CA VAL A 108 7.98 -13.96 11.01
C VAL A 108 7.06 -14.94 11.76
N SER A 109 6.07 -15.54 11.11
CA SER A 109 5.16 -16.49 11.75
C SER A 109 5.88 -17.78 12.16
N ASN A 110 6.77 -18.30 11.32
CA ASN A 110 7.53 -19.51 11.62
C ASN A 110 8.50 -19.29 12.80
N ARG A 111 9.10 -18.10 12.90
CA ARG A 111 9.94 -17.72 14.05
C ARG A 111 9.14 -17.56 15.34
N ALA A 112 7.87 -17.16 15.25
CA ALA A 112 6.99 -17.09 16.41
C ALA A 112 6.62 -18.50 16.89
N ALA A 113 6.29 -19.42 15.97
CA ALA A 113 5.97 -20.80 16.29
C ALA A 113 7.13 -21.58 16.91
N ALA A 114 8.36 -21.36 16.43
CA ALA A 114 9.56 -22.02 16.97
C ALA A 114 10.01 -21.50 18.36
N ARG A 115 9.40 -20.40 18.86
CA ARG A 115 9.76 -19.79 20.15
C ARG A 115 8.83 -20.19 21.30
N ASP A 116 7.70 -20.82 20.97
CA ASP A 116 6.71 -21.34 21.93
C ASP A 116 6.86 -22.87 22.15
N GLN A 117 7.83 -23.51 21.50
CA GLN A 117 8.30 -24.89 21.78
C GLN A 117 9.53 -24.85 22.68
#